data_AF-A0A6N6SLZ0-F1
#
_entry.id   AF-A0A6N6SLZ0-F1
#
_cell.length_a   1.000
_cell.length_b   1.000
_cell.length_c   1.000
_cell.angle_alpha   90.00
_cell.angle_beta   90.00
_cell.angle_gamma   90.00
#
_symmetry.space_group_name_H-M   'P 1'
#
loop_
_entity.id
_entity.type
_entity.pdbx_description
1 polymer ?
#
loop_
_entity_poly.entity_id
_entity_poly.type
_entity_poly.pdbx_seq_one_letter_code
_entity_poly.pdbx_strand_id
1 'polypeptide(L)' 'MYPVPKLSFEELRELGLINESEYRNFVIRARFDELKEQGIKTTIIKEILADEFCLSPESIHGIYYRKREKYRFIN' A
#
# COMPACT_ATOMS: atom_id res chain seq x y z
N MET A 1 -31.04 0.40 -3.57
CA MET A 1 -29.64 0.82 -3.42
C MET A 1 -28.92 -0.35 -2.76
N TYR A 2 -28.13 -1.12 -3.50
CA TYR A 2 -27.40 -2.24 -2.90
C TYR A 2 -26.23 -1.67 -2.08
N PRO A 3 -26.03 -2.09 -0.82
CA PRO A 3 -24.86 -1.63 -0.07
C PRO A 3 -23.62 -2.12 -0.80
N VAL A 4 -22.73 -1.19 -1.17
CA VAL A 4 -21.42 -1.57 -1.68
C VAL A 4 -20.71 -2.28 -0.54
N PRO A 5 -20.40 -3.58 -0.66
CA PRO A 5 -19.76 -4.31 0.43
C PRO A 5 -18.40 -3.65 0.70
N LYS A 6 -18.16 -3.29 1.97
CA LYS A 6 -16.85 -2.83 2.44
C LYS A 6 -15.94 -4.06 2.54
N LEU A 7 -15.54 -4.60 1.39
CA LEU A 7 -14.59 -5.71 1.34
C LEU A 7 -13.22 -5.20 1.78
N SER A 8 -12.60 -5.90 2.73
CA SER A 8 -11.23 -5.65 3.14
C SER A 8 -10.26 -6.10 2.03
N PHE A 9 -9.04 -5.53 2.00
CA PHE A 9 -8.03 -5.93 1.02
C PHE A 9 -7.65 -7.42 1.14
N GLU A 10 -7.76 -8.01 2.32
CA GLU A 10 -7.59 -9.46 2.52
C GLU A 10 -8.66 -10.27 1.80
N GLU A 11 -9.93 -9.90 1.92
CA GLU A 11 -11.03 -10.58 1.22
C GLU A 11 -10.90 -10.43 -0.30
N LEU A 12 -10.44 -9.28 -0.78
CA LEU A 12 -10.15 -9.10 -2.21
C LEU A 12 -9.01 -10.01 -2.70
N ARG A 13 -8.03 -10.31 -1.84
CA ARG A 13 -6.95 -11.25 -2.16
C ARG A 13 -7.47 -12.68 -2.21
N GLU A 14 -8.26 -13.09 -1.22
CA GLU A 14 -8.87 -14.42 -1.17
C GLU A 14 -9.80 -14.68 -2.35
N LEU A 15 -10.49 -13.65 -2.82
CA LEU A 15 -11.32 -13.69 -4.03
C LEU A 15 -10.51 -13.61 -5.35
N GLY A 16 -9.18 -13.50 -5.28
CA GLY A 16 -8.31 -13.35 -6.46
C GLY A 16 -8.52 -12.06 -7.25
N LEU A 17 -9.18 -11.06 -6.65
CA LEU A 17 -9.52 -9.79 -7.28
C LEU A 17 -8.38 -8.77 -7.21
N ILE A 18 -7.36 -9.02 -6.39
CA ILE A 18 -6.13 -8.23 -6.33
C ILE A 18 -4.90 -9.13 -6.44
N ASN A 19 -3.88 -8.62 -7.11
CA ASN A 19 -2.59 -9.29 -7.21
C ASN A 19 -1.80 -9.19 -5.89
N GLU A 20 -0.95 -10.16 -5.61
CA GLU A 20 -0.09 -10.18 -4.41
C GLU A 20 0.77 -8.93 -4.28
N SER A 21 1.21 -8.36 -5.41
CA SER A 21 1.95 -7.09 -5.42
C SER A 21 1.12 -5.90 -4.94
N GLU A 22 -0.17 -5.85 -5.27
CA GLU A 22 -1.08 -4.79 -4.82
C GLU A 22 -1.40 -4.93 -3.33
N TYR A 23 -1.59 -6.16 -2.86
CA TYR A 23 -1.75 -6.45 -1.44
C TYR A 23 -0.51 -6.03 -0.65
N ARG A 24 0.69 -6.41 -1.12
CA ARG A 24 1.96 -5.99 -0.50
C ARG A 24 2.07 -4.47 -0.43
N ASN A 25 1.74 -3.78 -1.52
CA ASN A 25 1.77 -2.31 -1.56
C ASN A 25 0.80 -1.68 -0.56
N PHE A 26 -0.39 -2.28 -0.39
CA PHE A 26 -1.36 -1.85 0.61
C PHE A 26 -0.82 -2.01 2.04
N VAL A 27 -0.25 -3.17 2.37
CA VAL A 27 0.33 -3.43 3.69
C VAL A 27 1.49 -2.47 3.98
N ILE A 28 2.39 -2.25 3.02
CA ILE A 28 3.51 -1.31 3.14
C ILE A 28 3.00 0.10 3.48
N ARG A 29 1.91 0.56 2.83
CA ARG A 29 1.33 1.88 3.10
C ARG A 29 0.74 1.97 4.50
N ALA A 30 -0.05 0.98 4.91
CA ALA A 30 -0.63 0.93 6.25
C ALA A 30 0.46 0.98 7.32
N ARG A 31 1.50 0.15 7.17
CA ARG A 31 2.65 0.14 8.08
C ARG A 31 3.43 1.44 8.09
N PHE A 32 3.60 2.08 6.93
CA PHE A 32 4.25 3.39 6.83
C PHE A 32 3.50 4.44 7.64
N ASP A 33 2.17 4.48 7.53
CA ASP A 33 1.33 5.42 8.28
C ASP A 33 1.40 5.14 9.79
N GLU A 34 1.32 3.88 10.23
CA GLU A 34 1.47 3.51 11.65
C GLU A 34 2.82 4.00 12.24
N LEU A 35 3.93 3.76 11.54
CA LEU A 35 5.26 4.18 11.99
C LEU A 35 5.40 5.71 12.00
N LYS A 36 4.70 6.39 11.10
CA LYS A 36 4.67 7.85 11.05
C LYS A 36 3.84 8.44 12.19
N GLU A 37 2.73 7.81 12.57
CA GLU A 37 1.92 8.18 13.74
C GLU A 37 2.70 7.99 15.06
N GLN A 38 3.63 7.03 15.10
CA GLN A 38 4.58 6.86 16.21
C GLN A 38 5.69 7.93 16.25
N GLY A 39 5.72 8.85 15.27
CA GLY A 39 6.70 9.94 15.21
C GLY A 39 8.05 9.54 14.61
N ILE A 40 8.15 8.37 13.97
CA ILE A 40 9.39 7.93 13.32
C ILE A 40 9.65 8.77 12.07
N LYS A 41 10.91 9.16 11.85
CA LYS A 41 11.30 9.91 10.66
C LYS A 41 11.08 9.07 9.41
N THR A 42 10.50 9.68 8.37
CA THR A 42 10.21 9.04 7.08
C THR A 42 11.42 8.36 6.44
N THR A 43 12.64 8.88 6.61
CA THR A 43 13.87 8.22 6.13
C THR A 43 14.06 6.86 6.80
N ILE A 44 13.89 6.78 8.12
CA ILE A 44 14.05 5.55 8.90
C ILE A 44 12.93 4.57 8.56
N ILE A 45 11.69 5.06 8.42
CA ILE A 45 10.55 4.22 8.02
C ILE A 45 10.82 3.52 6.69
N LYS A 46 11.40 4.22 5.71
CA LYS A 46 11.74 3.61 4.41
C LYS A 46 12.78 2.51 4.55
N GLU A 47 13.80 2.69 5.38
CA GLU A 47 14.82 1.66 5.63
C GLU A 47 14.23 0.43 6.32
N ILE A 48 13.38 0.64 7.34
CA ILE A 48 12.70 -0.45 8.06
C ILE A 48 11.83 -1.27 7.10
N LEU A 49 11.00 -0.60 6.30
CA LEU A 49 10.11 -1.29 5.35
C LEU A 49 10.87 -1.88 4.16
N ALA A 50 11.99 -1.27 3.77
CA ALA A 50 12.88 -1.83 2.75
C ALA A 50 13.44 -3.19 3.21
N ASP A 51 13.90 -3.27 4.45
CA ASP A 51 14.38 -4.52 5.06
C ASP A 51 13.24 -5.53 5.24
N GLU A 52 12.13 -5.13 5.86
CA GLU A 52 10.98 -6.01 6.15
C GLU A 52 10.38 -6.65 4.90
N PHE A 53 10.32 -5.91 3.79
CA PHE A 53 9.71 -6.38 2.54
C PHE A 53 10.74 -6.81 1.48
N CYS A 54 12.05 -6.82 1.81
CA CYS A 54 13.14 -7.08 0.86
C CYS A 54 13.04 -6.22 -0.42
N LEU A 55 12.82 -4.92 -0.24
CA LEU A 55 12.69 -3.91 -1.30
C LEU A 55 13.71 -2.80 -1.12
N SER A 56 13.97 -2.00 -2.15
CA SER A 56 14.79 -0.80 -1.98
C SER A 56 13.99 0.33 -1.31
N PRO A 57 14.64 1.22 -0.53
CA PRO A 57 14.00 2.41 0.05
C PRO A 57 13.31 3.30 -0.99
N GLU A 58 13.85 3.35 -2.21
CA GLU A 58 13.26 4.03 -3.37
C GLU A 58 11.97 3.35 -3.83
N SER A 59 11.89 2.02 -3.77
CA SER A 59 10.66 1.28 -4.05
C SER A 59 9.60 1.57 -3.00
N ILE A 60 9.95 1.63 -1.72
CA ILE A 60 9.03 2.04 -0.65
C ILE A 60 8.53 3.48 -0.87
N HIS A 61 9.44 4.39 -1.24
CA HIS A 61 9.08 5.75 -1.58
C HIS A 61 8.10 5.80 -2.76
N GLY A 62 8.36 5.03 -3.83
CA GLY A 62 7.44 4.87 -4.95
C GLY A 62 6.10 4.31 -4.51
N ILE A 63 6.07 3.25 -3.71
CA ILE A 63 4.82 2.63 -3.24
C ILE A 63 3.99 3.64 -2.44
N TYR A 64 4.60 4.41 -1.54
CA TYR A 64 3.88 5.36 -0.69
C TYR A 64 3.48 6.65 -1.42
N TYR A 65 4.38 7.25 -2.21
CA TYR A 65 4.18 8.57 -2.82
C TYR A 65 3.70 8.55 -4.27
N ARG A 66 3.72 7.40 -4.96
CA ARG A 66 3.20 7.31 -6.33
C ARG A 66 1.71 7.62 -6.31
N LYS A 67 1.36 8.80 -6.83
CA LYS A 67 -0.02 9.18 -7.14
C LYS A 67 -0.60 8.06 -7.99
N ARG A 68 -1.78 7.56 -7.60
CA ARG A 68 -2.65 6.83 -8.53
C ARG A 68 -2.81 7.76 -9.73
N GLU A 69 -2.16 7.47 -10.85
CA GLU A 69 -2.61 8.03 -12.11
C GLU A 69 -4.09 7.69 -12.17
N LYS A 70 -4.92 8.74 -12.15
CA LYS A 70 -6.36 8.60 -12.32
C LYS A 70 -6.51 7.77 -13.58
N TYR A 71 -7.07 6.56 -13.45
CA TYR A 71 -7.69 5.90 -14.58
C TYR A 71 -8.64 6.94 -15.17
N ARG A 72 -8.23 7.60 -16.26
CA ARG A 72 -9.14 8.31 -17.14
C ARG A 72 -10.02 7.19 -17.67
N PHE A 73 -11.18 7.00 -17.05
CA PHE A 73 -12.28 6.35 -17.73
C PHE A 73 -12.54 7.21 -18.97
N ILE A 74 -12.01 6.75 -20.10
CA ILE A 74 -12.46 7.21 -21.40
C ILE A 74 -13.77 6.46 -21.61
N ASN A 75 -14.88 7.15 -21.36
CA ASN A 75 -16.17 6.79 -21.93
C ASN A 75 -16.93 8.07 -22.24
#